data_AF-A0A512JLX3-F1
#
_entry.id   AF-A0A512JLX3-F1
#
_cell.length_a   1.000
_cell.length_b   1.000
_cell.length_c   1.000
_cell.angle_alpha   90.00
_cell.angle_beta   90.00
_cell.angle_gamma   90.00
#
_symmetry.space_group_name_H-M   'P 1'
#
loop_
_entity.id
_entity.type
_entity.pdbx_description
1 polymer ?
#
loop_
_entity_poly.entity_id
_entity_poly.type
_entity_poly.pdbx_seq_one_letter_code
_entity_poly.pdbx_strand_id
1 'polypeptide(L)'
;MAGRPVSLVAGLLRGFDTRGRLSRRAYGRRVVRLGLLAAALACLSVALAAQGWRAAGLAAAGGVVLLLLAGLAQTVRRLHDRGRTGLWLALPLMQTALGFLPIEDLADTYPVAVLTYALASLAAGLWFLIETLGRRGVPGPHRYGSGGDGASGSA
;
A
#
# COMPACT_ATOMS: atom_id res chain seq x y z
N MET A 1 -26.63 7.10 -22.66
CA MET A 1 -25.59 6.26 -22.03
C MET A 1 -24.28 7.04 -21.84
N ALA A 2 -24.24 8.09 -21.01
CA ALA A 2 -23.05 8.97 -20.90
C ALA A 2 -22.75 9.43 -19.45
N GLY A 3 -22.67 8.48 -18.49
CA GLY A 3 -22.39 8.79 -17.08
C GLY A 3 -21.23 7.99 -16.44
N ARG A 4 -20.57 7.10 -17.20
CA ARG A 4 -19.59 6.15 -16.64
C ARG A 4 -18.15 6.68 -16.47
N PRO A 5 -17.58 7.59 -17.29
CA PRO A 5 -16.15 7.91 -17.18
C PRO A 5 -15.82 8.72 -15.92
N VAL A 6 -16.72 9.61 -15.49
CA VAL A 6 -16.53 10.43 -14.28
C VAL A 6 -16.49 9.56 -13.03
N SER A 7 -17.25 8.46 -12.99
CA SER A 7 -17.29 7.55 -11.84
C SER A 7 -15.99 6.76 -11.64
N LEU A 8 -15.33 6.35 -12.74
CA LEU A 8 -14.07 5.60 -12.68
C LEU A 8 -12.91 6.50 -12.28
N VAL A 9 -12.81 7.70 -12.87
CA VAL A 9 -11.78 8.68 -12.49
C VAL A 9 -11.98 9.14 -11.05
N ALA A 10 -13.21 9.44 -10.63
CA ALA A 10 -13.50 9.77 -9.23
C ALA A 10 -13.18 8.60 -8.28
N GLY A 11 -13.46 7.36 -8.70
CA GLY A 11 -13.08 6.16 -7.95
C GLY A 11 -11.56 6.00 -7.81
N LEU A 12 -10.81 6.26 -8.87
CA LEU A 12 -9.35 6.24 -8.88
C LEU A 12 -8.79 7.32 -7.94
N LEU A 13 -9.27 8.56 -8.07
CA LEU A 13 -8.84 9.70 -7.26
C LEU A 13 -9.15 9.51 -5.77
N ARG A 14 -10.26 8.84 -5.42
CA ARG A 14 -10.54 8.45 -4.03
C ARG A 14 -9.49 7.50 -3.45
N GLY A 15 -8.83 6.70 -4.28
CA GLY A 15 -7.71 5.84 -3.87
C GLY A 15 -6.49 6.63 -3.42
N PHE A 16 -6.32 7.85 -3.94
CA PHE A 16 -5.22 8.76 -3.61
C PHE A 16 -5.56 9.74 -2.47
N ASP A 17 -6.80 9.75 -1.99
CA ASP A 17 -7.18 10.62 -0.88
C ASP A 17 -6.61 10.12 0.45
N THR A 18 -5.72 10.93 1.02
CA THR A 18 -5.02 10.66 2.29
C THR A 18 -5.75 11.25 3.51
N ARG A 19 -6.86 11.96 3.29
CA ARG A 19 -7.65 12.59 4.36
C ARG A 19 -8.73 11.66 4.90
N GLY A 20 -9.16 11.95 6.13
CA GLY A 20 -10.25 11.26 6.78
C GLY A 20 -9.84 10.00 7.54
N ARG A 21 -10.80 9.40 8.26
CA ARG A 21 -10.54 8.25 9.13
C ARG A 21 -10.60 6.94 8.36
N LEU A 22 -9.84 5.93 8.80
CA LEU A 22 -9.89 4.60 8.17
C LEU A 22 -9.82 3.50 9.22
N SER A 23 -10.95 2.81 9.42
CA SER A 23 -11.01 1.70 10.37
C SER A 23 -10.08 0.55 9.95
N ARG A 24 -9.55 -0.20 10.92
CA ARG A 24 -8.64 -1.34 10.65
C ARG A 24 -9.21 -2.35 9.66
N ARG A 25 -10.52 -2.65 9.76
CA ARG A 25 -11.20 -3.61 8.88
C ARG A 25 -11.37 -3.05 7.47
N ALA A 26 -11.70 -1.77 7.35
CA ALA A 26 -11.80 -1.11 6.06
C ALA A 26 -10.42 -1.01 5.39
N TYR A 27 -9.37 -0.66 6.14
CA TYR A 27 -7.98 -0.67 5.67
C TYR A 27 -7.56 -2.05 5.17
N GLY A 28 -7.71 -3.09 6.00
CA GLY A 28 -7.34 -4.46 5.63
C GLY A 28 -8.03 -4.93 4.34
N ARG A 29 -9.35 -4.71 4.21
CA ARG A 29 -10.09 -5.05 2.98
C ARG A 29 -9.59 -4.26 1.77
N ARG A 30 -9.26 -2.97 1.92
CA ARG A 30 -8.73 -2.15 0.83
C ARG A 30 -7.35 -2.62 0.40
N VAL A 31 -6.44 -2.90 1.34
CA VAL A 31 -5.09 -3.40 1.05
C VAL A 31 -5.16 -4.76 0.34
N VAL A 32 -5.94 -5.71 0.86
CA VAL A 32 -6.10 -7.02 0.22
C VAL A 32 -6.68 -6.89 -1.19
N ARG A 33 -7.72 -6.07 -1.37
CA ARG A 33 -8.32 -5.84 -2.69
C ARG A 33 -7.32 -5.22 -3.67
N LEU A 34 -6.60 -4.18 -3.26
CA LEU A 34 -5.60 -3.53 -4.11
C LEU A 34 -4.45 -4.49 -4.44
N GLY A 35 -4.01 -5.31 -3.48
CA GLY A 35 -2.99 -6.34 -3.69
C GLY A 35 -3.43 -7.41 -4.69
N LEU A 36 -4.66 -7.93 -4.57
CA LEU A 36 -5.20 -8.91 -5.52
C LEU A 36 -5.33 -8.32 -6.93
N LEU A 37 -5.78 -7.07 -7.06
CA LEU A 37 -5.85 -6.38 -8.35
C LEU A 37 -4.45 -6.16 -8.96
N ALA A 38 -3.48 -5.77 -8.14
CA ALA A 38 -2.09 -5.58 -8.58
C ALA A 38 -1.49 -6.91 -9.05
N ALA A 39 -1.71 -8.01 -8.31
CA ALA A 39 -1.25 -9.33 -8.69
C ALA A 39 -1.89 -9.81 -10.01
N ALA A 40 -3.22 -9.70 -10.15
CA ALA A 40 -3.91 -10.06 -11.38
C ALA A 40 -3.40 -9.26 -12.58
N LEU A 41 -3.17 -7.96 -12.39
CA LEU A 41 -2.68 -7.08 -13.44
C LEU A 41 -1.20 -7.33 -13.79
N ALA A 42 -0.38 -7.73 -12.82
CA ALA A 42 0.99 -8.18 -13.06
C ALA A 42 1.02 -9.48 -13.87
N CYS A 43 0.18 -10.46 -13.53
CA CYS A 43 0.02 -11.68 -14.34
C CYS A 43 -0.43 -11.37 -15.77
N LEU A 44 -1.41 -10.47 -15.93
CA LEU A 44 -1.88 -10.02 -17.24
C LEU A 44 -0.77 -9.33 -18.04
N SER A 45 0.03 -8.49 -17.40
CA SER A 45 1.18 -7.82 -18.02
C SER A 45 2.15 -8.83 -18.64
N VAL A 46 2.56 -9.84 -17.86
CA VAL A 46 3.46 -10.90 -18.32
C VAL A 46 2.83 -11.72 -19.45
N ALA A 47 1.56 -12.11 -19.31
CA ALA A 47 0.84 -12.87 -20.33
C ALA A 47 0.77 -12.12 -21.68
N LEU A 48 0.43 -10.83 -21.66
CA LEU A 48 0.38 -10.00 -22.87
C LEU A 48 1.76 -9.83 -23.50
N ALA A 49 2.79 -9.58 -22.70
CA ALA A 49 4.16 -9.46 -23.18
C ALA A 49 4.64 -10.77 -23.85
N ALA A 50 4.30 -11.93 -23.26
CA ALA A 50 4.65 -13.24 -23.79
C ALA A 50 3.98 -13.54 -25.15
N GLN A 51 2.80 -12.99 -25.39
CA GLN A 51 2.10 -13.09 -26.69
C GLN A 51 2.57 -12.04 -27.72
N GLY A 52 3.61 -11.26 -27.40
CA GLY A 52 4.14 -10.21 -28.29
C GLY A 52 3.41 -8.87 -28.18
N TRP A 53 2.37 -8.75 -27.34
CA TRP A 53 1.57 -7.53 -27.15
C TRP A 53 2.26 -6.59 -26.16
N ARG A 54 3.48 -6.16 -26.50
CA ARG A 54 4.37 -5.39 -25.62
C ARG A 54 3.74 -4.11 -25.07
N ALA A 55 3.07 -3.32 -25.92
CA ALA A 55 2.44 -2.08 -25.49
C ALA A 55 1.32 -2.31 -24.46
N ALA A 56 0.50 -3.34 -24.66
CA ALA A 56 -0.56 -3.71 -23.72
C ALA A 56 0.01 -4.27 -22.40
N GLY A 57 1.09 -5.05 -22.46
CA GLY A 57 1.83 -5.50 -21.29
C GLY A 57 2.40 -4.33 -20.47
N LEU A 58 3.07 -3.38 -21.13
CA LEU A 58 3.58 -2.17 -20.47
C LEU A 58 2.46 -1.32 -19.85
N ALA A 59 1.32 -1.18 -20.53
CA ALA A 59 0.16 -0.48 -19.97
C ALA A 59 -0.38 -1.17 -18.70
N ALA A 60 -0.47 -2.51 -18.70
CA ALA A 60 -0.85 -3.28 -17.52
C ALA A 60 0.17 -3.10 -16.38
N ALA A 61 1.48 -3.14 -16.67
CA ALA A 61 2.52 -2.85 -15.68
C ALA A 61 2.39 -1.44 -15.09
N GLY A 62 2.09 -0.43 -15.92
CA GLY A 62 1.81 0.92 -15.45
C GLY A 62 0.62 0.98 -14.49
N GLY A 63 -0.44 0.21 -14.76
CA GLY A 63 -1.58 0.11 -13.85
C GLY A 63 -1.22 -0.55 -12.50
N VAL A 64 -0.27 -1.49 -12.47
CA VAL A 64 0.25 -2.07 -11.21
C VAL A 64 0.86 -0.96 -10.36
N VAL A 65 1.69 -0.10 -10.97
CA VAL A 65 2.30 1.04 -10.27
C VAL A 65 1.23 1.96 -9.68
N LEU A 66 0.17 2.27 -10.42
CA LEU A 66 -0.94 3.09 -9.93
C LEU A 66 -1.65 2.47 -8.72
N LEU A 67 -1.87 1.15 -8.73
CA LEU A 67 -2.48 0.43 -7.61
C LEU A 67 -1.59 0.43 -6.37
N LEU A 68 -0.26 0.30 -6.55
CA LEU A 68 0.71 0.41 -5.45
C LEU A 68 0.70 1.81 -4.83
N LEU A 69 0.70 2.87 -5.66
CA LEU A 69 0.62 4.25 -5.17
C LEU A 69 -0.69 4.51 -4.42
N ALA A 70 -1.82 3.98 -4.91
CA ALA A 70 -3.08 4.05 -4.17
C ALA A 70 -3.00 3.31 -2.82
N GLY A 71 -2.34 2.15 -2.77
CA GLY A 71 -2.08 1.41 -1.52
C GLY A 71 -1.24 2.21 -0.52
N LEU A 72 -0.22 2.92 -1.00
CA LEU A 72 0.60 3.83 -0.18
C LEU A 72 -0.25 4.98 0.37
N ALA A 73 -1.08 5.61 -0.46
CA ALA A 73 -2.00 6.68 -0.01
C ALA A 73 -2.97 6.19 1.07
N GLN A 74 -3.55 4.99 0.91
CA GLN A 74 -4.40 4.39 1.96
C GLN A 74 -3.62 4.09 3.25
N THR A 75 -2.34 3.77 3.15
CA THR A 75 -1.47 3.52 4.30
C THR A 75 -1.07 4.82 5.01
N VAL A 76 -0.80 5.89 4.26
CA VAL A 76 -0.65 7.25 4.82
C VAL A 76 -1.90 7.65 5.59
N ARG A 77 -3.09 7.46 5.01
CA ARG A 77 -4.37 7.72 5.68
C ARG A 77 -4.52 6.92 6.97
N ARG A 78 -4.07 5.65 6.97
CA ARG A 78 -4.09 4.80 8.15
C ARG A 78 -3.11 5.26 9.23
N LEU A 79 -1.91 5.70 8.85
CA LEU A 79 -0.94 6.29 9.77
C LEU A 79 -1.49 7.58 10.39
N HIS A 80 -2.12 8.43 9.58
CA HIS A 80 -2.82 9.62 10.07
C HIS A 80 -3.88 9.26 11.12
N ASP A 81 -4.71 8.23 10.86
CA ASP A 81 -5.72 7.70 11.82
C ASP A 81 -5.11 7.22 13.15
N ARG A 82 -3.81 6.91 13.15
CA ARG A 82 -3.02 6.50 14.32
C ARG A 82 -2.26 7.66 14.96
N GLY A 83 -2.47 8.90 14.50
CA GLY A 83 -1.74 10.08 14.97
C GLY A 83 -0.28 10.11 14.53
N ARG A 84 0.11 9.27 13.55
CA ARG A 84 1.46 9.18 13.01
C ARG A 84 1.53 9.97 11.70
N THR A 85 2.69 10.57 11.41
CA THR A 85 2.93 11.23 10.11
C THR A 85 3.09 10.20 8.98
N GLY A 86 2.86 10.61 7.74
CA GLY A 86 3.13 9.76 6.57
C GLY A 86 4.60 9.32 6.43
N LEU A 87 5.55 10.04 7.06
CA LEU A 87 6.98 9.72 7.05
C LEU A 87 7.30 8.35 7.65
N TRP A 88 6.42 7.78 8.47
CA TRP A 88 6.59 6.42 8.98
C TRP A 88 6.56 5.34 7.88
N LEU A 89 6.12 5.67 6.65
CA LEU A 89 6.27 4.82 5.47
C LEU A 89 7.70 4.80 4.91
N ALA A 90 8.56 5.75 5.27
CA ALA A 90 9.95 5.75 4.78
C ALA A 90 10.69 4.47 5.19
N LEU A 91 10.42 3.94 6.40
CA LEU A 91 11.05 2.72 6.89
C LEU A 91 10.74 1.49 6.01
N PRO A 92 9.47 1.11 5.78
CA PRO A 92 9.16 -0.02 4.90
C PRO A 92 9.56 0.23 3.44
N LEU A 93 9.53 1.48 2.96
CA LEU A 93 9.98 1.81 1.60
C LEU A 93 11.50 1.65 1.45
N MET A 94 12.28 2.10 2.43
CA MET A 94 13.73 1.94 2.46
C MET A 94 14.11 0.46 2.53
N GLN A 95 13.40 -0.33 3.35
CA GLN A 95 13.59 -1.78 3.40
C GLN A 95 13.29 -2.45 2.05
N THR A 96 12.18 -2.06 1.41
CA THR A 96 11.84 -2.57 0.08
C THR A 96 12.91 -2.21 -0.95
N ALA A 97 13.42 -0.97 -0.91
CA ALA A 97 14.47 -0.49 -1.83
C ALA A 97 15.80 -1.25 -1.63
N LEU A 98 16.21 -1.45 -0.38
CA LEU A 98 17.41 -2.22 -0.02
C LEU A 98 17.29 -3.69 -0.45
N GLY A 99 16.06 -4.23 -0.49
CA GLY A 99 15.79 -5.57 -1.00
C GLY A 99 16.10 -5.79 -2.49
N PHE A 100 16.33 -4.73 -3.27
CA PHE A 100 16.75 -4.82 -4.67
C PHE A 100 18.27 -4.79 -4.88
N LEU A 101 19.06 -4.69 -3.80
CA LEU A 101 20.50 -4.89 -3.88
C LEU A 101 20.81 -6.36 -4.23
N PRO A 102 21.99 -6.68 -4.79
CA PRO A 102 22.41 -8.07 -5.01
C PRO A 102 22.69 -8.75 -3.66
N ILE A 103 21.63 -9.21 -2.99
CA ILE A 103 21.69 -9.75 -1.63
C ILE A 103 22.56 -11.00 -1.58
N GLU A 104 22.62 -11.77 -2.66
CA GLU A 104 23.43 -12.97 -2.79
C GLU A 104 24.93 -12.65 -2.62
N ASP A 105 25.45 -11.71 -3.42
CA ASP A 105 26.85 -11.27 -3.36
C ASP A 105 27.18 -10.65 -1.98
N LEU A 106 26.23 -9.89 -1.43
CA LEU A 106 26.34 -9.29 -0.10
C LEU A 106 26.33 -10.34 1.02
N ALA A 107 25.58 -11.43 0.87
CA ALA A 107 25.50 -12.50 1.86
C ALA A 107 26.77 -13.33 1.87
N ASP A 108 27.36 -13.59 0.70
CA ASP A 108 28.64 -14.29 0.59
C ASP A 108 29.79 -13.48 1.20
N THR A 109 29.77 -12.15 1.02
CA THR A 109 30.81 -11.26 1.53
C THR A 109 30.60 -10.88 3.01
N TYR A 110 29.35 -10.64 3.42
CA TYR A 110 28.97 -10.11 4.74
C TYR A 110 27.78 -10.87 5.37
N PRO A 111 27.91 -12.18 5.65
CA PRO A 111 26.77 -13.03 6.03
C PRO A 111 26.08 -12.56 7.31
N VAL A 112 26.84 -12.12 8.31
CA VAL A 112 26.30 -11.63 9.59
C VAL A 112 25.55 -10.30 9.41
N ALA A 113 26.05 -9.39 8.56
CA ALA A 113 25.40 -8.12 8.30
C ALA A 113 24.06 -8.31 7.58
N VAL A 114 24.03 -9.19 6.56
CA VAL A 114 22.80 -9.53 5.83
C VAL A 114 21.80 -10.21 6.75
N LEU A 115 22.24 -11.17 7.59
CA LEU A 115 21.36 -11.81 8.57
C LEU A 115 20.77 -10.78 9.56
N THR A 116 21.60 -9.88 10.07
CA THR A 116 21.17 -8.82 11.00
C THR A 116 20.14 -7.90 10.34
N TYR A 117 20.39 -7.50 9.08
CA TYR A 117 19.46 -6.71 8.29
C TYR A 117 18.13 -7.44 8.05
N ALA A 118 18.17 -8.74 7.73
CA ALA A 118 16.98 -9.55 7.51
C ALA A 118 16.13 -9.66 8.78
N LEU A 119 16.77 -9.90 9.94
CA LEU A 119 16.08 -9.96 11.24
C LEU A 119 15.48 -8.60 11.63
N ALA A 120 16.23 -7.51 11.43
CA ALA A 120 15.73 -6.15 11.66
C ALA A 120 14.54 -5.81 10.74
N SER A 121 14.60 -6.21 9.49
CA SER A 121 13.51 -6.03 8.51
C SER A 121 12.28 -6.84 8.89
N LEU A 122 12.44 -8.07 9.37
CA LEU A 122 11.34 -8.89 9.86
C LEU A 122 10.68 -8.27 11.10
N ALA A 123 11.46 -7.80 12.07
CA ALA A 123 10.95 -7.14 13.27
C ALA A 123 10.20 -5.84 12.93
N ALA A 124 10.76 -5.02 12.04
CA ALA A 124 10.13 -3.79 11.57
C ALA A 124 8.84 -4.05 10.77
N GLY A 125 8.85 -5.06 9.90
CA GLY A 125 7.68 -5.50 9.15
C GLY A 125 6.55 -5.95 10.07
N LEU A 126 6.87 -6.77 11.08
CA LEU A 126 5.90 -7.21 12.07
C LEU A 126 5.35 -6.03 12.88
N TRP A 127 6.21 -5.12 13.32
CA TRP A 127 5.78 -3.90 14.00
C TRP A 127 4.83 -3.07 13.13
N PHE A 128 5.17 -2.86 11.85
CA PHE A 128 4.34 -2.08 10.92
C PHE A 128 2.99 -2.75 10.65
N LEU A 129 2.97 -4.08 10.54
CA LEU A 129 1.76 -4.87 10.39
C LEU A 129 0.85 -4.75 11.63
N ILE A 130 1.42 -4.89 12.83
CA ILE A 130 0.68 -4.75 14.09
C ILE A 130 0.13 -3.32 14.22
N GLU A 131 0.92 -2.31 13.86
CA GLU A 131 0.50 -0.92 13.92
C GLU A 131 -0.67 -0.62 12.97
N THR A 132 -0.61 -1.13 11.74
CA THR A 132 -1.58 -0.81 10.70
C THR A 132 -2.84 -1.68 10.77
N LEU A 133 -2.71 -3.00 10.99
CA LEU A 133 -3.81 -3.97 11.03
C LEU A 133 -4.30 -4.31 12.45
N GLY A 134 -3.40 -4.31 13.44
CA GLY A 134 -3.72 -4.76 14.81
C GLY A 134 -4.37 -3.68 15.68
N ARG A 135 -3.82 -2.46 15.67
CA ARG A 135 -4.22 -1.39 16.61
C ARG A 135 -5.45 -0.60 16.14
N ARG A 136 -6.23 -0.03 17.06
CA ARG A 136 -7.39 0.85 16.71
C ARG A 136 -6.91 2.27 16.41
N GLY A 137 -7.70 3.08 15.69
CA GLY A 137 -7.40 4.51 15.51
C GLY A 137 -7.39 5.27 16.83
N VAL A 138 -6.74 6.43 16.87
CA VAL A 138 -6.74 7.29 18.08
C VAL A 138 -8.16 7.82 18.32
N PRO A 139 -8.70 7.72 19.55
CA PRO A 139 -10.00 8.31 19.91
C PRO A 139 -9.89 9.83 20.07
N GLY A 140 -10.98 10.54 19.76
CA GLY A 140 -11.07 12.00 19.91
C GLY A 140 -10.90 12.79 18.59
N PRO A 141 -10.83 14.13 18.67
CA PRO A 141 -10.73 15.02 17.51
C PRO A 141 -9.49 14.69 16.66
N HIS A 142 -9.71 14.53 15.35
CA HIS A 142 -8.67 14.05 14.45
C HIS A 142 -7.98 15.20 13.71
N ARG A 143 -6.66 15.37 13.92
CA ARG A 143 -5.85 16.45 13.31
C ARG A 143 -5.89 16.46 11.78
N TYR A 144 -6.10 15.31 11.15
CA TYR A 144 -6.10 15.14 9.69
C TYR A 144 -7.50 15.05 9.07
N GLY A 145 -8.53 15.49 9.82
CA GLY A 145 -9.90 15.65 9.34
C GLY A 145 -10.90 14.69 9.97
N SER A 146 -12.12 15.20 10.17
CA SER A 146 -13.29 14.48 10.67
C SER A 146 -14.13 13.97 9.50
N GLY A 147 -13.89 12.75 9.00
CA GLY A 147 -14.82 12.18 8.00
C GLY A 147 -14.37 10.92 7.31
N GLY A 148 -15.32 10.01 7.06
CA GLY A 148 -15.20 8.92 6.09
C GLY A 148 -15.10 7.51 6.68
N ASP A 149 -16.14 7.07 7.41
CA ASP A 149 -16.63 5.69 7.67
C ASP A 149 -17.11 5.48 9.14
N GLY A 150 -17.74 6.49 9.74
CA GLY A 150 -18.30 6.40 11.10
C GLY A 150 -19.64 7.12 11.32
N ALA A 151 -20.25 7.71 10.29
CA ALA A 151 -21.54 8.41 10.40
C ALA A 151 -22.73 7.49 10.10
N SER A 152 -22.72 6.26 10.60
CA SER A 152 -23.86 5.33 10.52
C SER A 152 -23.84 4.33 11.68
N GLY A 153 -23.91 4.85 12.90
CA GLY A 153 -23.93 4.03 14.12
C GLY A 153 -24.36 4.86 15.31
N SER A 154 -25.51 5.53 15.20
CA SER A 154 -26.22 6.15 16.30
C SER A 154 -27.57 5.45 16.45
N ALA A 155 -27.66 4.58 17.44
CA ALA A 155 -28.83 4.32 18.28
C ALA A 155 -28.36 3.46 19.45
#